data_AF-A0A3N5U9D6-F1
#
_entry.id   AF-A0A3N5U9D6-F1
#
_cell.length_a   1.000
_cell.length_b   1.000
_cell.length_c   1.000
_cell.angle_alpha   90.00
_cell.angle_beta   90.00
_cell.angle_gamma   90.00
#
_symmetry.space_group_name_H-M   'P 1'
#
loop_
_entity.id
_entity.type
_entity.pdbx_description
1 polymer ?
#
loop_
_entity_poly.entity_id
_entity_poly.type
_entity_poly.pdbx_seq_one_letter_code
_entity_poly.pdbx_strand_id
1 'polypeptide(L)'
;MSYMKSFWATFMFLAAGILLLTSTVFADAVEQSLVQMPAPVKDRTRAMIQKGVSSEDAIQLVQAMNANRFQEEQILKAQAIVLEAQGRRLPTKPVINKAFEGMAKKVAPERTLQAMEAVSSRYAFAFDQARSITKNTEQVGRLGNMLAESLAAGLKEQDASQVMGHLQEQSPKMNQDQMDELTAACLAMARDMSRLGVSSTLSSQVIASALSNGMNAASIASMHQSLVAQSQTHSAQAVAQGLSQGMQGQSAQGHGGIAGGQSGQIGQGSSGNSGGGAGGGGGSGGGGSGGGGGGGGGGGGGSR
;
A
#
# COMPACT_ATOMS: atom_id res chain seq x y z
N MET A 1 -7.80 -53.85 27.95
CA MET A 1 -6.79 -52.79 27.66
C MET A 1 -5.90 -53.05 26.44
N SER A 2 -6.00 -54.18 25.73
CA SER A 2 -5.11 -54.48 24.57
C SER A 2 -5.59 -53.87 23.24
N TYR A 3 -6.90 -53.67 23.05
CA TYR A 3 -7.47 -53.25 21.77
C TYR A 3 -7.27 -51.76 21.42
N MET A 4 -7.00 -50.88 22.39
CA MET A 4 -6.78 -49.46 22.11
C MET A 4 -5.39 -49.15 21.54
N LYS A 5 -4.38 -50.01 21.76
CA LYS A 5 -3.01 -49.77 21.26
C LYS A 5 -2.85 -50.12 19.78
N SER A 6 -3.59 -51.12 19.29
CA SER A 6 -3.54 -51.52 17.87
C SER A 6 -4.23 -50.52 16.95
N PHE A 7 -5.31 -49.89 17.39
CA PHE A 7 -6.06 -48.91 16.59
C PHE A 7 -5.28 -47.60 16.38
N TRP A 8 -4.43 -47.21 17.35
CA TRP A 8 -3.61 -46.00 17.24
C TRP A 8 -2.41 -46.18 16.29
N ALA A 9 -1.85 -47.39 16.23
CA ALA A 9 -0.72 -47.72 15.35
C ALA A 9 -1.12 -47.77 13.86
N THR A 10 -2.30 -48.32 13.54
CA THR A 10 -2.81 -48.36 12.16
C THR A 10 -3.23 -46.97 11.65
N PHE A 11 -3.77 -46.11 12.53
CA PHE A 11 -4.12 -44.73 12.15
C PHE A 11 -2.89 -43.88 11.83
N MET A 12 -1.77 -44.08 12.55
CA MET A 12 -0.51 -43.38 12.27
C MET A 12 0.12 -43.80 10.93
N PHE A 13 0.05 -45.08 10.55
CA PHE A 13 0.55 -45.55 9.25
C PHE A 13 -0.28 -45.03 8.06
N LEU A 14 -1.61 -44.89 8.24
CA LEU A 14 -2.49 -44.39 7.19
C LEU A 14 -2.33 -42.87 6.97
N ALA A 15 -2.11 -42.11 8.05
CA ALA A 15 -1.80 -40.68 7.96
C ALA A 15 -0.43 -40.40 7.32
N ALA A 16 0.58 -41.24 7.59
CA ALA A 16 1.90 -41.13 6.95
C ALA A 16 1.85 -41.45 5.44
N GLY A 17 0.98 -42.37 5.01
CA GLY A 17 0.77 -42.69 3.59
C GLY A 17 0.08 -41.58 2.80
N ILE A 18 -0.89 -40.88 3.42
CA ILE A 18 -1.60 -39.76 2.78
C ILE A 18 -0.70 -38.51 2.68
N LEU A 19 0.21 -38.29 3.64
CA LEU A 19 1.15 -37.16 3.61
C LEU A 19 2.24 -37.27 2.53
N LEU A 20 2.52 -38.49 2.03
CA LEU A 20 3.50 -38.74 0.97
C LEU A 20 2.94 -38.58 -0.45
N LEU A 21 1.62 -38.53 -0.62
CA LEU A 21 0.98 -38.45 -1.95
C LEU A 21 0.71 -37.01 -2.42
N THR A 22 0.81 -36.00 -1.55
CA THR A 22 0.55 -34.60 -1.93
C THR A 22 1.76 -33.88 -2.55
N SER A 23 2.97 -34.42 -2.41
CA SER A 23 4.21 -33.78 -2.89
C SER A 23 4.56 -34.12 -4.34
N THR A 24 4.03 -35.19 -4.92
CA THR A 24 4.33 -35.59 -6.31
C THR A 24 3.62 -34.73 -7.35
N VAL A 25 2.41 -34.24 -7.04
CA VAL A 25 1.58 -33.48 -8.00
C VAL A 25 2.22 -32.14 -8.40
N PHE A 26 2.94 -31.48 -7.49
CA PHE A 26 3.58 -30.19 -7.78
C PHE A 26 4.87 -30.31 -8.62
N ALA A 27 5.60 -31.42 -8.48
CA ALA A 27 6.82 -31.65 -9.23
C ALA A 27 6.54 -31.83 -10.74
N ASP A 28 5.42 -32.47 -11.05
CA ASP A 28 5.00 -32.81 -12.42
C ASP A 28 4.52 -31.57 -13.20
N ALA A 29 3.72 -30.71 -12.55
CA ALA A 29 3.17 -29.50 -13.20
C ALA A 29 4.26 -28.51 -13.69
N VAL A 30 5.32 -28.31 -12.89
CA VAL A 30 6.43 -27.42 -13.28
C VAL A 30 7.24 -28.02 -14.43
N GLU A 31 7.51 -29.33 -14.40
CA GLU A 31 8.27 -30.00 -15.45
C GLU A 31 7.49 -29.97 -16.78
N GLN A 32 6.18 -30.23 -16.74
CA GLN A 32 5.32 -30.20 -17.91
C GLN A 32 5.13 -28.78 -18.47
N SER A 33 5.06 -27.75 -17.63
CA SER A 33 4.78 -26.37 -18.06
C SER A 33 6.03 -25.60 -18.50
N LEU A 34 7.22 -26.02 -18.06
CA LEU A 34 8.49 -25.34 -18.29
C LEU A 34 9.53 -26.23 -19.01
N VAL A 35 9.08 -27.17 -19.85
CA VAL A 35 9.94 -28.17 -20.54
C VAL A 35 11.19 -27.55 -21.20
N GLN A 36 11.05 -26.36 -21.79
CA GLN A 36 12.13 -25.68 -22.51
C GLN A 36 13.04 -24.82 -21.61
N MET A 37 12.76 -24.73 -20.30
CA MET A 37 13.53 -23.89 -19.38
C MET A 37 14.76 -24.62 -18.83
N PRO A 38 15.88 -23.91 -18.61
CA PRO A 38 17.04 -24.45 -17.91
C PRO A 38 16.68 -25.04 -16.54
N ALA A 39 17.40 -26.09 -16.14
CA ALA A 39 17.19 -26.75 -14.84
C ALA A 39 17.22 -25.77 -13.64
N PRO A 40 18.16 -24.80 -13.55
CA PRO A 40 18.18 -23.84 -12.44
C PRO A 40 16.89 -23.02 -12.32
N VAL A 41 16.29 -22.62 -13.45
CA VAL A 41 15.03 -21.87 -13.49
C VAL A 41 13.88 -22.75 -12.98
N LYS A 42 13.79 -24.01 -13.41
CA LYS A 42 12.77 -24.96 -12.97
C LYS A 42 12.86 -25.24 -11.48
N ASP A 43 14.07 -25.53 -10.99
CA ASP A 43 14.32 -25.82 -9.57
C ASP A 43 13.94 -24.63 -8.68
N ARG A 44 14.26 -23.41 -9.11
CA ARG A 44 13.91 -22.21 -8.37
C ARG A 44 12.41 -21.90 -8.43
N THR A 45 11.72 -22.19 -9.54
CA THR A 45 10.25 -22.14 -9.60
C THR A 45 9.62 -23.11 -8.59
N ARG A 46 10.12 -24.35 -8.50
CA ARG A 46 9.67 -25.31 -7.48
C ARG A 46 9.87 -24.76 -6.07
N ALA A 47 11.03 -24.15 -5.81
CA ALA A 47 11.32 -23.54 -4.52
C ALA A 47 10.37 -22.38 -4.17
N MET A 48 9.94 -21.57 -5.16
CA MET A 48 8.91 -20.54 -4.96
C MET A 48 7.59 -21.15 -4.50
N ILE A 49 7.14 -22.20 -5.19
CA ILE A 49 5.88 -22.89 -4.89
C ILE A 49 5.92 -23.52 -3.50
N GLN A 50 7.02 -24.22 -3.18
CA GLN A 50 7.24 -24.83 -1.87
C GLN A 50 7.25 -23.80 -0.73
N LYS A 51 7.68 -22.56 -1.00
CA LYS A 51 7.67 -21.45 -0.04
C LYS A 51 6.34 -20.71 0.04
N GLY A 52 5.31 -21.15 -0.70
CA GLY A 52 3.96 -20.61 -0.61
C GLY A 52 3.61 -19.55 -1.65
N VAL A 53 4.42 -19.39 -2.72
CA VAL A 53 3.98 -18.67 -3.92
C VAL A 53 2.99 -19.58 -4.68
N SER A 54 1.93 -19.02 -5.27
CA SER A 54 0.99 -19.84 -6.03
C SER A 54 1.69 -20.48 -7.25
N SER A 55 1.33 -21.73 -7.57
CA SER A 55 1.90 -22.44 -8.72
C SER A 55 1.62 -21.72 -10.03
N GLU A 56 0.42 -21.17 -10.17
CA GLU A 56 0.00 -20.40 -11.35
C GLU A 56 0.86 -19.14 -11.51
N ASP A 57 0.98 -18.30 -10.47
CA ASP A 57 1.75 -17.06 -10.55
C ASP A 57 3.25 -17.35 -10.82
N ALA A 58 3.81 -18.38 -10.19
CA ALA A 58 5.22 -18.74 -10.35
C ALA A 58 5.53 -19.23 -11.77
N ILE A 59 4.70 -20.12 -12.33
CA ILE A 59 4.86 -20.64 -13.69
C ILE A 59 4.61 -19.52 -14.71
N GLN A 60 3.55 -18.73 -14.54
CA GLN A 60 3.19 -17.65 -15.43
C GLN A 60 4.28 -16.58 -15.48
N LEU A 61 4.89 -16.23 -14.34
CA LEU A 61 6.02 -15.31 -14.30
C LEU A 61 7.17 -15.79 -15.21
N VAL A 62 7.62 -17.04 -15.05
CA VAL A 62 8.74 -17.58 -15.83
C VAL A 62 8.42 -17.66 -17.32
N GLN A 63 7.23 -18.15 -17.67
CA GLN A 63 6.80 -18.23 -19.06
C GLN A 63 6.74 -16.85 -19.72
N ALA A 64 6.18 -15.86 -19.02
CA ALA A 64 6.08 -14.50 -19.52
C ALA A 64 7.47 -13.86 -19.70
N MET A 65 8.40 -14.07 -18.77
CA MET A 65 9.77 -13.55 -18.88
C MET A 65 10.52 -14.18 -20.06
N ASN A 66 10.39 -15.50 -20.25
CA ASN A 66 10.97 -16.18 -21.41
C ASN A 66 10.37 -15.66 -22.73
N ALA A 67 9.04 -15.50 -22.80
CA ALA A 67 8.37 -14.94 -23.97
C ALA A 67 8.81 -13.49 -24.29
N ASN A 68 9.17 -12.72 -23.26
CA ASN A 68 9.71 -11.37 -23.39
C ASN A 68 11.24 -11.33 -23.49
N ARG A 69 11.88 -12.48 -23.77
CA ARG A 69 13.32 -12.60 -24.05
C ARG A 69 14.22 -12.15 -22.90
N PHE A 70 13.76 -12.35 -21.66
CA PHE A 70 14.65 -12.22 -20.50
C PHE A 70 15.69 -13.34 -20.56
N GLN A 71 16.94 -12.99 -20.24
CA GLN A 71 18.03 -13.94 -20.13
C GLN A 71 17.85 -14.79 -18.86
N GLU A 72 18.47 -15.97 -18.82
CA GLU A 72 18.39 -16.89 -17.68
C GLU A 72 18.74 -16.19 -16.35
N GLU A 73 19.83 -15.44 -16.31
CA GLU A 73 20.26 -14.69 -15.12
C GLU A 73 19.19 -13.69 -14.65
N GLN A 74 18.48 -13.05 -15.59
CA GLN A 74 17.43 -12.08 -15.29
C GLN A 74 16.17 -12.77 -14.74
N ILE A 75 15.83 -13.95 -15.27
CA ILE A 75 14.73 -14.78 -14.74
C ILE A 75 15.07 -15.24 -13.32
N LEU A 76 16.27 -15.76 -13.09
CA LEU A 76 16.74 -16.18 -11.78
C LEU A 76 16.73 -15.02 -10.77
N LYS A 77 17.09 -13.81 -11.21
CA LYS A 77 17.04 -12.60 -10.40
C LYS A 77 15.59 -12.22 -10.04
N ALA A 78 14.64 -12.26 -10.96
CA ALA A 78 13.23 -12.03 -10.66
C ALA A 78 12.68 -13.04 -9.64
N GLN A 79 12.97 -14.33 -9.84
CA GLN A 79 12.59 -15.38 -8.89
C GLN A 79 13.23 -15.15 -7.51
N ALA A 80 14.46 -14.62 -7.44
CA ALA A 80 15.10 -14.25 -6.19
C ALA A 80 14.33 -13.16 -5.44
N ILE A 81 13.92 -12.09 -6.14
CA ILE A 81 13.16 -10.98 -5.55
C ILE A 81 11.82 -11.50 -4.98
N VAL A 82 11.12 -12.37 -5.71
CA VAL A 82 9.85 -12.95 -5.24
C VAL A 82 10.06 -13.88 -4.03
N LEU A 83 11.11 -14.71 -4.06
CA LEU A 83 11.47 -15.58 -2.94
C LEU A 83 11.84 -14.80 -1.68
N GLU A 84 12.53 -13.69 -1.82
CA GLU A 84 12.88 -12.81 -0.71
C GLU A 84 11.61 -12.17 -0.11
N ALA A 85 10.72 -11.64 -0.95
CA ALA A 85 9.44 -11.09 -0.52
C ALA A 85 8.61 -12.14 0.25
N GLN A 86 8.50 -13.35 -0.30
CA GLN A 86 7.81 -14.47 0.35
C GLN A 86 8.49 -14.85 1.69
N GLY A 87 9.82 -14.90 1.74
CA GLY A 87 10.58 -15.22 2.94
C GLY A 87 10.36 -14.21 4.07
N ARG A 88 10.13 -12.94 3.73
CA ARG A 88 9.77 -11.86 4.66
C ARG A 88 8.27 -11.79 4.98
N ARG A 89 7.49 -12.78 4.50
CA ARG A 89 6.02 -12.85 4.62
C ARG A 89 5.34 -11.60 4.07
N LEU A 90 5.84 -11.09 2.95
CA LEU A 90 5.27 -9.97 2.21
C LEU A 90 4.34 -10.50 1.10
N PRO A 91 3.33 -9.75 0.66
CA PRO A 91 2.54 -10.13 -0.50
C PRO A 91 3.44 -10.16 -1.74
N THR A 92 3.46 -11.30 -2.43
CA THR A 92 4.27 -11.50 -3.65
C THR A 92 3.60 -10.98 -4.91
N LYS A 93 2.26 -10.96 -4.92
CA LYS A 93 1.45 -10.52 -6.08
C LYS A 93 1.80 -9.11 -6.57
N PRO A 94 2.00 -8.08 -5.72
CA PRO A 94 2.45 -6.76 -6.18
C PRO A 94 3.79 -6.78 -6.92
N VAL A 95 4.75 -7.62 -6.47
CA VAL A 95 6.07 -7.76 -7.09
C VAL A 95 5.94 -8.45 -8.45
N ILE A 96 5.17 -9.54 -8.52
CA ILE A 96 4.91 -10.29 -9.76
C ILE A 96 4.15 -9.42 -10.77
N ASN A 97 3.10 -8.72 -10.33
CA ASN A 97 2.35 -7.78 -11.17
C ASN A 97 3.26 -6.69 -11.74
N LYS A 98 4.28 -6.26 -11.00
CA LYS A 98 5.22 -5.27 -11.52
C LYS A 98 6.06 -5.80 -12.68
N ALA A 99 6.44 -7.08 -12.62
CA ALA A 99 7.08 -7.75 -13.75
C ALA A 99 6.16 -7.77 -14.98
N PHE A 100 4.90 -8.20 -14.79
CA PHE A 100 3.91 -8.24 -15.87
C PHE A 100 3.64 -6.85 -16.47
N GLU A 101 3.54 -5.81 -15.63
CA GLU A 101 3.38 -4.43 -16.10
C GLU A 101 4.57 -3.97 -16.95
N GLY A 102 5.81 -4.26 -16.50
CA GLY A 102 7.02 -3.93 -17.24
C GLY A 102 7.08 -4.60 -18.61
N MET A 103 6.80 -5.91 -18.64
CA MET A 103 6.74 -6.69 -19.89
C MET A 103 5.65 -6.20 -20.84
N ALA A 104 4.44 -5.95 -20.34
CA ALA A 104 3.33 -5.42 -21.15
C ALA A 104 3.68 -4.05 -21.76
N LYS A 105 4.41 -3.21 -21.02
CA LYS A 105 4.90 -1.91 -21.48
C LYS A 105 6.20 -1.99 -22.29
N LYS A 106 6.73 -3.19 -22.55
CA LYS A 106 8.01 -3.44 -23.24
C LYS A 106 9.18 -2.67 -22.61
N VAL A 107 9.16 -2.54 -21.28
CA VAL A 107 10.25 -1.96 -20.50
C VAL A 107 11.43 -2.92 -20.53
N ALA A 108 12.66 -2.39 -20.65
CA ALA A 108 13.88 -3.20 -20.64
C ALA A 108 13.92 -4.12 -19.41
N PRO A 109 14.43 -5.37 -19.54
CA PRO A 109 14.49 -6.33 -18.44
C PRO A 109 15.09 -5.77 -17.15
N GLU A 110 16.21 -5.03 -17.24
CA GLU A 110 16.91 -4.46 -16.10
C GLU A 110 16.04 -3.45 -15.35
N ARG A 111 15.33 -2.59 -16.08
CA ARG A 111 14.41 -1.61 -15.49
C ARG A 111 13.18 -2.29 -14.89
N THR A 112 12.71 -3.39 -15.48
CA THR A 112 11.63 -4.20 -14.92
C THR A 112 12.06 -4.82 -13.59
N LEU A 113 13.27 -5.40 -13.52
CA LEU A 113 13.83 -5.97 -12.29
C LEU A 113 14.05 -4.90 -11.20
N GLN A 114 14.58 -3.72 -11.55
CA GLN A 114 14.67 -2.59 -10.62
C GLN A 114 13.31 -2.17 -10.08
N ALA A 115 12.28 -2.17 -10.92
CA ALA A 115 10.93 -1.85 -10.49
C ALA A 115 10.35 -2.93 -9.55
N MET A 116 10.65 -4.21 -9.79
CA MET A 116 10.28 -5.30 -8.87
C MET A 116 10.97 -5.14 -7.51
N GLU A 117 12.28 -4.83 -7.49
CA GLU A 117 13.04 -4.55 -6.27
C GLU A 117 12.44 -3.37 -5.50
N ALA A 118 12.12 -2.28 -6.20
CA ALA A 118 11.51 -1.09 -5.60
C ALA A 118 10.13 -1.39 -4.99
N VAL A 119 9.31 -2.22 -5.64
CA VAL A 119 8.03 -2.67 -5.07
C VAL A 119 8.27 -3.54 -3.84
N SER A 120 9.18 -4.52 -3.92
CA SER A 120 9.52 -5.39 -2.78
C SER A 120 10.00 -4.58 -1.58
N SER A 121 10.93 -3.63 -1.78
CA SER A 121 11.47 -2.74 -0.74
C SER A 121 10.39 -1.89 -0.08
N ARG A 122 9.46 -1.34 -0.87
CA ARG A 122 8.35 -0.53 -0.35
C ARG A 122 7.43 -1.34 0.56
N TYR A 123 7.08 -2.56 0.14
CA TYR A 123 6.25 -3.46 0.94
C TYR A 123 6.99 -3.94 2.19
N ALA A 124 8.29 -4.22 2.08
CA ALA A 124 9.13 -4.54 3.22
C ALA A 124 9.09 -3.44 4.29
N PHE A 125 9.37 -2.20 3.92
CA PHE A 125 9.30 -1.05 4.83
C PHE A 125 7.89 -0.93 5.44
N ALA A 126 6.84 -0.98 4.61
CA ALA A 126 5.47 -0.78 5.08
C ALA A 126 5.01 -1.86 6.08
N PHE A 127 5.35 -3.13 5.83
CA PHE A 127 4.99 -4.23 6.72
C PHE A 127 5.82 -4.23 8.01
N ASP A 128 7.08 -3.80 7.96
CA ASP A 128 7.89 -3.63 9.18
C ASP A 128 7.29 -2.54 10.08
N GLN A 129 6.81 -1.44 9.49
CA GLN A 129 6.08 -0.41 10.21
C GLN A 129 4.69 -0.87 10.71
N ALA A 130 3.97 -1.71 9.96
CA ALA A 130 2.70 -2.25 10.45
C ALA A 130 2.89 -3.19 11.66
N ARG A 131 3.95 -4.01 11.67
CA ARG A 131 4.28 -4.95 12.76
C ARG A 131 4.71 -4.27 14.07
N SER A 132 5.09 -2.99 14.00
CA SER A 132 5.40 -2.20 15.18
C SER A 132 4.13 -1.65 15.87
N ILE A 133 3.01 -1.54 15.14
CA ILE A 133 1.70 -1.13 15.68
C ILE A 133 0.87 -2.31 16.20
N THR A 134 0.85 -3.42 15.45
CA THR A 134 -0.03 -4.56 15.76
C THR A 134 0.69 -5.89 15.58
N LYS A 135 0.29 -6.88 16.39
CA LYS A 135 0.74 -8.28 16.29
C LYS A 135 -0.29 -9.17 15.59
N ASN A 136 -1.50 -8.68 15.36
CA ASN A 136 -2.51 -9.40 14.61
C ASN A 136 -2.08 -9.48 13.12
N THR A 137 -1.94 -10.69 12.60
CA THR A 137 -1.41 -10.91 11.23
C THR A 137 -2.31 -10.33 10.15
N GLU A 138 -3.63 -10.35 10.33
CA GLU A 138 -4.59 -9.76 9.40
C GLU A 138 -4.45 -8.22 9.38
N GLN A 139 -4.34 -7.61 10.56
CA GLN A 139 -4.16 -6.16 10.67
C GLN A 139 -2.79 -5.72 10.17
N VAL A 140 -1.73 -6.49 10.41
CA VAL A 140 -0.42 -6.27 9.77
C VAL A 140 -0.56 -6.23 8.25
N GLY A 141 -1.29 -7.20 7.67
CA GLY A 141 -1.56 -7.24 6.24
C GLY A 141 -2.30 -6.00 5.74
N ARG A 142 -3.39 -5.63 6.42
CA ARG A 142 -4.21 -4.46 6.07
C ARG A 142 -3.43 -3.15 6.15
N LEU A 143 -2.81 -2.88 7.30
CA LEU A 143 -2.07 -1.64 7.55
C LEU A 143 -0.80 -1.56 6.69
N GLY A 144 -0.10 -2.69 6.52
CA GLY A 144 1.08 -2.79 5.65
C GLY A 144 0.73 -2.49 4.19
N ASN A 145 -0.39 -3.00 3.68
CA ASN A 145 -0.87 -2.67 2.34
C ASN A 145 -1.25 -1.19 2.22
N MET A 146 -2.01 -0.64 3.17
CA MET A 146 -2.39 0.77 3.17
C MET A 146 -1.17 1.69 3.15
N LEU A 147 -0.17 1.41 3.99
CA LEU A 147 1.06 2.20 4.02
C LEU A 147 1.87 2.04 2.72
N ALA A 148 1.97 0.82 2.16
CA ALA A 148 2.63 0.61 0.87
C ALA A 148 1.94 1.40 -0.26
N GLU A 149 0.61 1.54 -0.23
CA GLU A 149 -0.16 2.38 -1.14
C GLU A 149 0.08 3.88 -0.91
N SER A 150 0.19 4.34 0.33
CA SER A 150 0.53 5.75 0.64
C SER A 150 1.91 6.09 0.09
N LEU A 151 2.89 5.20 0.25
CA LEU A 151 4.23 5.35 -0.32
C LEU A 151 4.20 5.35 -1.85
N ALA A 152 3.38 4.47 -2.44
CA ALA A 152 3.17 4.44 -3.90
C ALA A 152 2.55 5.73 -4.43
N ALA A 153 1.73 6.40 -3.62
CA ALA A 153 1.06 7.66 -3.96
C ALA A 153 1.98 8.89 -3.80
N GLY A 154 3.18 8.75 -3.24
CA GLY A 154 4.14 9.85 -3.08
C GLY A 154 4.44 10.27 -1.65
N LEU A 155 3.91 9.55 -0.63
CA LEU A 155 4.38 9.71 0.74
C LEU A 155 5.83 9.19 0.83
N LYS A 156 6.72 9.95 1.46
CA LYS A 156 8.12 9.56 1.68
C LYS A 156 8.25 8.69 2.91
N GLU A 157 9.20 7.75 2.91
CA GLU A 157 9.44 6.83 4.03
C GLU A 157 9.77 7.55 5.35
N GLN A 158 10.51 8.65 5.30
CA GLN A 158 10.83 9.46 6.49
C GLN A 158 9.55 10.06 7.11
N ASP A 159 8.72 10.69 6.29
CA ASP A 159 7.47 11.31 6.73
C ASP A 159 6.46 10.25 7.21
N ALA A 160 6.41 9.10 6.52
CA ALA A 160 5.63 7.95 6.98
C ALA A 160 6.09 7.44 8.35
N SER A 161 7.40 7.32 8.56
CA SER A 161 7.97 6.88 9.84
C SER A 161 7.62 7.85 10.98
N GLN A 162 7.57 9.15 10.71
CA GLN A 162 7.14 10.15 11.69
C GLN A 162 5.67 9.96 12.08
N VAL A 163 4.77 9.78 11.10
CA VAL A 163 3.35 9.49 11.36
C VAL A 163 3.20 8.22 12.18
N MET A 164 3.92 7.14 11.82
CA MET A 164 3.89 5.87 12.54
C MET A 164 4.45 6.01 13.97
N GLY A 165 5.48 6.83 14.18
CA GLY A 165 6.01 7.15 15.51
C GLY A 165 4.99 7.84 16.40
N HIS A 166 4.31 8.87 15.89
CA HIS A 166 3.25 9.54 16.64
C HIS A 166 2.05 8.63 16.95
N LEU A 167 1.72 7.73 16.02
CA LEU A 167 0.72 6.69 16.26
C LEU A 167 1.15 5.75 17.39
N GLN A 168 2.40 5.26 17.39
CA GLN A 168 2.93 4.43 18.48
C GLN A 168 2.88 5.14 19.83
N GLU A 169 3.14 6.45 19.88
CA GLU A 169 3.04 7.26 21.12
C GLU A 169 1.61 7.32 21.68
N GLN A 170 0.57 7.15 20.84
CA GLN A 170 -0.82 7.06 21.29
C GLN A 170 -1.21 5.66 21.76
N SER A 171 -0.47 4.62 21.38
CA SER A 171 -0.78 3.21 21.70
C SER A 171 -1.06 2.95 23.19
N PRO A 172 -0.30 3.49 24.17
CA PRO A 172 -0.58 3.24 25.60
C PRO A 172 -1.94 3.75 26.09
N LYS A 173 -2.61 4.63 25.32
CA LYS A 173 -3.86 5.28 25.70
C LYS A 173 -5.09 4.66 25.05
N MET A 174 -4.91 3.67 24.16
CA MET A 174 -5.97 3.11 23.32
C MET A 174 -5.92 1.59 23.34
N ASN A 175 -7.06 0.94 23.14
CA ASN A 175 -7.06 -0.50 22.86
C ASN A 175 -6.61 -0.77 21.41
N GLN A 176 -6.33 -2.04 21.10
CA GLN A 176 -5.79 -2.41 19.79
C GLN A 176 -6.74 -2.04 18.63
N ASP A 177 -8.04 -2.25 18.79
CA ASP A 177 -9.02 -1.97 17.72
C ASP A 177 -9.08 -0.48 17.41
N GLN A 178 -9.11 0.37 18.45
CA GLN A 178 -9.06 1.83 18.31
C GLN A 178 -7.76 2.30 17.65
N MET A 179 -6.64 1.68 18.01
CA MET A 179 -5.33 1.98 17.43
C MET A 179 -5.26 1.60 15.96
N ASP A 180 -5.81 0.46 15.59
CA ASP A 180 -5.86 -0.03 14.21
C ASP A 180 -6.79 0.84 13.34
N GLU A 181 -7.95 1.25 13.87
CA GLU A 181 -8.86 2.20 13.21
C GLU A 181 -8.24 3.58 13.01
N LEU A 182 -7.57 4.11 14.04
CA LEU A 182 -6.87 5.40 13.97
C LEU A 182 -5.75 5.36 12.92
N THR A 183 -4.94 4.30 12.94
CA THR A 183 -3.86 4.10 11.97
C THR A 183 -4.42 4.02 10.55
N ALA A 184 -5.50 3.25 10.34
CA ALA A 184 -6.14 3.13 9.04
C ALA A 184 -6.67 4.49 8.54
N ALA A 185 -7.30 5.29 9.40
CA ALA A 185 -7.78 6.63 9.05
C ALA A 185 -6.63 7.58 8.68
N CYS A 186 -5.53 7.58 9.44
CA CYS A 186 -4.34 8.37 9.15
C CYS A 186 -3.70 7.97 7.81
N LEU A 187 -3.51 6.67 7.55
CA LEU A 187 -2.88 6.18 6.32
C LEU A 187 -3.75 6.46 5.09
N ALA A 188 -5.07 6.31 5.20
CA ALA A 188 -6.02 6.65 4.14
C ALA A 188 -5.94 8.15 3.80
N MET A 189 -5.95 9.01 4.81
CA MET A 189 -5.79 10.45 4.63
C MET A 189 -4.44 10.79 3.98
N ALA A 190 -3.34 10.21 4.47
CA ALA A 190 -2.01 10.43 3.90
C ALA A 190 -1.95 10.04 2.42
N ARG A 191 -2.49 8.87 2.08
CA ARG A 191 -2.53 8.36 0.70
C ARG A 191 -3.28 9.31 -0.22
N ASP A 192 -4.47 9.74 0.18
CA ASP A 192 -5.33 10.53 -0.68
C ASP A 192 -4.82 11.99 -0.79
N MET A 193 -4.22 12.54 0.28
CA MET A 193 -3.46 13.79 0.20
C MET A 193 -2.30 13.70 -0.79
N SER A 194 -1.50 12.63 -0.75
CA SER A 194 -0.39 12.44 -1.70
C SER A 194 -0.90 12.30 -3.14
N ARG A 195 -1.99 11.57 -3.37
CA ARG A 195 -2.63 11.46 -4.70
C ARG A 195 -3.13 12.79 -5.24
N LEU A 196 -3.61 13.67 -4.36
CA LEU A 196 -4.06 15.02 -4.70
C LEU A 196 -2.90 16.02 -4.86
N GLY A 197 -1.65 15.55 -4.81
CA GLY A 197 -0.45 16.37 -5.00
C GLY A 197 -0.03 17.15 -3.76
N VAL A 198 -0.56 16.82 -2.58
CA VAL A 198 -0.08 17.41 -1.34
C VAL A 198 1.30 16.89 -1.01
N SER A 199 2.22 17.78 -0.64
CA SER A 199 3.59 17.38 -0.31
C SER A 199 3.62 16.43 0.90
N SER A 200 4.48 15.41 0.83
CA SER A 200 4.63 14.40 1.88
C SER A 200 4.85 15.00 3.28
N THR A 201 5.69 16.04 3.38
CA THR A 201 5.96 16.75 4.63
C THR A 201 4.71 17.44 5.18
N LEU A 202 3.91 18.09 4.33
CA LEU A 202 2.67 18.73 4.76
C LEU A 202 1.62 17.69 5.18
N SER A 203 1.51 16.59 4.44
CA SER A 203 0.63 15.47 4.81
C SER A 203 0.97 14.91 6.18
N SER A 204 2.26 14.67 6.45
CA SER A 204 2.73 14.25 7.77
C SER A 204 2.42 15.29 8.85
N GLN A 205 2.65 16.58 8.58
CA GLN A 205 2.39 17.66 9.54
C GLN A 205 0.90 17.78 9.91
N VAL A 206 -0.01 17.67 8.94
CA VAL A 206 -1.45 17.69 9.19
C VAL A 206 -1.85 16.52 10.09
N ILE A 207 -1.37 15.31 9.78
CA ILE A 207 -1.70 14.12 10.57
C ILE A 207 -1.09 14.20 11.98
N ALA A 208 0.18 14.58 12.10
CA ALA A 208 0.86 14.76 13.38
C ALA A 208 0.17 15.81 14.25
N SER A 209 -0.30 16.91 13.64
CA SER A 209 -1.08 17.94 14.34
C SER A 209 -2.42 17.40 14.82
N ALA A 210 -3.13 16.62 14.00
CA ALA A 210 -4.39 15.99 14.40
C ALA A 210 -4.20 15.02 15.57
N LEU A 211 -3.16 14.17 15.53
CA LEU A 211 -2.81 13.24 16.60
C LEU A 211 -2.40 13.98 17.89
N SER A 212 -1.64 15.07 17.78
CA SER A 212 -1.23 15.90 18.92
C SER A 212 -2.41 16.59 19.60
N ASN A 213 -3.45 16.94 18.82
CA ASN A 213 -4.71 17.46 19.34
C ASN A 213 -5.67 16.36 19.84
N GLY A 214 -5.22 15.10 19.91
CA GLY A 214 -6.01 13.98 20.44
C GLY A 214 -7.18 13.57 19.56
N MET A 215 -7.15 13.87 18.26
CA MET A 215 -8.20 13.44 17.33
C MET A 215 -8.26 11.92 17.23
N ASN A 216 -9.46 11.37 17.29
CA ASN A 216 -9.71 9.93 17.07
C ASN A 216 -9.93 9.61 15.58
N ALA A 217 -10.11 8.32 15.28
CA ALA A 217 -10.28 7.83 13.91
C ALA A 217 -11.47 8.52 13.18
N ALA A 218 -12.60 8.73 13.85
CA ALA A 218 -13.78 9.36 13.29
C ALA A 218 -13.54 10.85 12.97
N SER A 219 -12.86 11.58 13.86
CA SER A 219 -12.47 12.98 13.62
C SER A 219 -11.51 13.11 12.43
N ILE A 220 -10.51 12.24 12.34
CA ILE A 220 -9.57 12.22 11.20
C ILE A 220 -10.30 11.86 9.91
N ALA A 221 -11.21 10.88 9.92
CA ALA A 221 -12.02 10.54 8.75
C ALA A 221 -12.92 11.69 8.29
N SER A 222 -13.53 12.45 9.21
CA SER A 222 -14.31 13.65 8.89
C SER A 222 -13.45 14.76 8.28
N MET A 223 -12.25 14.97 8.84
CA MET A 223 -11.27 15.93 8.31
C MET A 223 -10.82 15.52 6.90
N HIS A 224 -10.53 14.23 6.70
CA HIS A 224 -10.20 13.67 5.40
C HIS A 224 -11.31 13.91 4.36
N GLN A 225 -12.57 13.63 4.71
CA GLN A 225 -13.70 13.85 3.81
C GLN A 225 -13.85 15.32 3.42
N SER A 226 -13.63 16.23 4.37
CA SER A 226 -13.67 17.68 4.14
C SER A 226 -12.53 18.13 3.23
N LEU A 227 -11.31 17.59 3.41
CA LEU A 227 -10.18 17.85 2.53
C LEU A 227 -10.49 17.41 1.09
N VAL A 228 -11.00 16.20 0.90
CA VAL A 228 -11.34 15.66 -0.43
C VAL A 228 -12.44 16.51 -1.08
N ALA A 229 -13.49 16.88 -0.35
CA ALA A 229 -14.55 17.72 -0.88
C ALA A 229 -14.06 19.12 -1.30
N GLN A 230 -13.28 19.79 -0.44
CA GLN A 230 -12.74 21.12 -0.73
C GLN A 230 -11.69 21.10 -1.85
N SER A 231 -10.97 19.99 -2.03
CA SER A 231 -10.00 19.84 -3.12
C SER A 231 -10.62 19.84 -4.53
N GLN A 232 -11.95 19.74 -4.64
CA GLN A 232 -12.66 19.84 -5.92
C GLN A 232 -12.74 21.29 -6.42
N THR A 233 -12.69 22.27 -5.52
CA THR A 233 -12.81 23.71 -5.85
C THR A 233 -11.53 24.50 -5.52
N HIS A 234 -10.66 23.96 -4.67
CA HIS A 234 -9.39 24.57 -4.26
C HIS A 234 -8.22 23.62 -4.42
N SER A 235 -6.99 24.12 -4.43
CA SER A 235 -5.83 23.23 -4.44
C SER A 235 -5.75 22.45 -3.12
N ALA A 236 -5.57 21.13 -3.21
CA ALA A 236 -5.46 20.28 -2.02
C ALA A 236 -4.30 20.73 -1.11
N GLN A 237 -3.22 21.26 -1.69
CA GLN A 237 -2.10 21.86 -0.96
C GLN A 237 -2.56 23.04 -0.08
N ALA A 238 -3.36 23.97 -0.60
CA ALA A 238 -3.84 25.12 0.17
C ALA A 238 -4.83 24.68 1.26
N VAL A 239 -5.72 23.74 0.95
CA VAL A 239 -6.67 23.17 1.94
C VAL A 239 -5.90 22.50 3.09
N ALA A 240 -4.90 21.68 2.77
CA ALA A 240 -4.05 21.02 3.76
C ALA A 240 -3.26 22.03 4.62
N GLN A 241 -2.73 23.10 4.02
CA GLN A 241 -2.08 24.18 4.77
C GLN A 241 -3.05 24.85 5.75
N GLY A 242 -4.28 25.15 5.31
CA GLY A 242 -5.32 25.71 6.17
C GLY A 242 -5.66 24.80 7.35
N LEU A 243 -5.79 23.49 7.13
CA LEU A 243 -6.01 22.51 8.20
C LEU A 243 -4.85 22.51 9.21
N SER A 244 -3.61 22.47 8.73
CA SER A 244 -2.42 22.49 9.60
C SER A 244 -2.35 23.77 10.45
N GLN A 245 -2.66 24.92 9.86
CA GLN A 245 -2.63 26.22 10.55
C GLN A 245 -3.76 26.34 11.57
N GLY A 246 -4.98 25.90 11.22
CA GLY A 246 -6.13 25.95 12.12
C GLY A 246 -5.90 25.15 13.42
N MET A 247 -5.24 23.99 13.32
CA MET A 247 -4.90 23.17 14.48
C MET A 247 -3.80 23.79 15.36
N GLN A 248 -2.83 24.48 14.76
CA GLN A 248 -1.78 25.17 15.52
C GLN A 248 -2.35 26.37 16.29
N GLY A 249 -3.26 27.13 15.69
CA GLY A 249 -3.90 28.29 16.33
C GLY A 249 -4.77 27.95 17.54
N GLN A 250 -5.34 26.74 17.61
CA GLN A 250 -6.13 26.30 18.76
C GLN A 250 -5.27 25.88 19.96
N SER A 251 -4.02 25.47 19.75
CA SER A 251 -3.10 25.08 20.82
C SER A 251 -2.52 26.26 21.62
N ALA A 252 -2.69 27.50 21.14
CA ALA A 252 -2.16 28.71 21.78
C ALA A 252 -3.19 29.49 22.62
N GLN A 253 -4.47 29.10 22.64
CA GLN A 253 -5.54 29.86 23.29
C GLN A 253 -6.28 29.06 24.39
N GLY A 254 -5.52 28.43 25.28
CA GLY A 254 -6.04 27.87 26.53
C GLY A 254 -5.91 28.87 27.69
N HIS A 255 -6.92 29.72 27.87
CA HIS A 255 -7.45 30.38 29.10
C HIS A 255 -7.99 31.79 28.78
N GLY A 256 -9.21 31.84 28.25
CA GLY A 256 -9.95 33.09 28.06
C GLY A 256 -11.29 32.80 27.42
N GLY A 257 -12.26 32.37 28.23
CA GLY A 257 -13.56 31.93 27.76
C GLY A 257 -14.32 33.01 27.00
N ILE A 258 -15.14 32.59 26.04
CA ILE A 258 -16.29 33.38 25.58
C ILE A 258 -17.48 32.44 25.45
N ALA A 259 -18.30 32.48 26.49
CA ALA A 259 -19.72 32.26 26.39
C ALA A 259 -20.38 33.58 25.95
N GLY A 260 -21.31 33.50 24.98
CA GLY A 260 -22.45 34.41 24.86
C GLY A 260 -22.28 35.73 24.09
N GLY A 261 -23.34 36.09 23.35
CA GLY A 261 -23.64 37.45 22.86
C GLY A 261 -23.43 37.63 21.35
N GLN A 262 -24.42 37.53 20.46
CA GLN A 262 -25.63 38.36 20.26
C GLN A 262 -25.40 39.65 19.45
N SER A 263 -26.19 39.74 18.36
CA SER A 263 -26.72 40.92 17.64
C SER A 263 -25.83 41.83 16.77
N GLY A 264 -26.37 42.11 15.57
CA GLY A 264 -25.95 43.14 14.60
C GLY A 264 -26.32 42.71 13.18
N GLN A 265 -27.60 42.62 12.79
CA GLN A 265 -28.56 43.68 12.45
C GLN A 265 -28.30 44.36 11.06
N ILE A 266 -29.24 44.06 10.15
CA ILE A 266 -29.75 44.80 8.97
C ILE A 266 -28.87 44.97 7.73
N GLY A 267 -29.39 44.41 6.62
CA GLY A 267 -29.04 44.75 5.24
C GLY A 267 -30.10 44.19 4.28
N GLN A 268 -31.24 44.88 4.21
CA GLN A 268 -32.40 44.58 3.36
C GLN A 268 -32.10 44.93 1.89
N GLY A 269 -32.40 44.03 0.95
CA GLY A 269 -32.17 44.22 -0.49
C GLY A 269 -33.04 43.30 -1.35
N SER A 270 -34.22 43.82 -1.67
CA SER A 270 -35.28 43.40 -2.60
C SER A 270 -34.99 42.45 -3.78
N SER A 271 -35.95 41.53 -3.97
CA SER A 271 -36.62 41.11 -5.22
C SER A 271 -35.85 40.52 -6.42
N GLY A 272 -36.29 39.32 -6.81
CA GLY A 272 -36.53 38.96 -8.22
C GLY A 272 -35.68 37.80 -8.75
N ASN A 273 -36.29 36.64 -8.95
CA ASN A 273 -36.65 36.13 -10.28
C ASN A 273 -36.81 34.59 -10.24
N SER A 274 -38.04 34.14 -10.43
CA SER A 274 -38.41 32.76 -10.71
C SER A 274 -38.05 32.41 -12.16
N GLY A 275 -37.36 31.28 -12.36
CA GLY A 275 -37.09 30.72 -13.68
C GLY A 275 -36.62 29.28 -13.56
N GLY A 276 -37.48 28.33 -13.93
CA GLY A 276 -37.19 26.91 -13.93
C GLY A 276 -36.18 26.51 -15.03
N GLY A 277 -35.52 25.38 -14.80
CA GLY A 277 -34.60 24.77 -15.76
C GLY A 277 -34.49 23.28 -15.49
N ALA A 278 -34.89 22.50 -16.48
CA ALA A 278 -35.05 21.05 -16.47
C ALA A 278 -33.74 20.27 -16.36
N GLY A 279 -33.87 19.00 -15.95
CA GLY A 279 -32.79 18.02 -15.92
C GLY A 279 -32.27 17.61 -17.29
N GLY A 280 -31.09 17.01 -17.27
CA GLY A 280 -30.46 16.34 -18.40
C GLY A 280 -29.25 15.55 -17.91
N GLY A 281 -29.33 14.22 -18.05
CA GLY A 281 -28.25 13.30 -17.71
C GLY A 281 -27.16 13.22 -18.78
N GLY A 282 -26.11 12.45 -18.47
CA GLY A 282 -25.07 12.06 -19.43
C GLY A 282 -23.68 12.01 -18.81
N GLY A 283 -23.40 10.94 -18.05
CA GLY A 283 -22.03 10.62 -17.62
C GLY A 283 -21.37 9.68 -18.63
N SER A 284 -20.31 10.15 -19.29
CA SER A 284 -19.46 9.34 -20.16
C SER A 284 -17.98 9.54 -19.82
N GLY A 285 -17.35 8.40 -19.47
CA GLY A 285 -15.94 8.01 -19.63
C GLY A 285 -14.82 9.07 -19.58
N GLY A 286 -14.08 9.08 -18.48
CA GLY A 286 -12.73 9.64 -18.41
C GLY A 286 -11.67 8.54 -18.39
N GLY A 287 -11.02 8.29 -19.52
CA GLY A 287 -9.81 7.47 -19.61
C GLY A 287 -8.59 8.27 -19.17
N GLY A 288 -7.95 7.85 -18.08
CA GLY A 288 -6.72 8.47 -17.59
C GLY A 288 -5.49 7.89 -18.29
N SER A 289 -4.87 8.69 -19.17
CA SER A 289 -3.54 8.48 -19.72
C SER A 289 -2.47 8.88 -18.69
N GLY A 290 -1.75 7.89 -18.16
CA GLY A 290 -0.58 8.12 -17.30
C GLY A 290 0.61 8.60 -18.11
N GLY A 291 0.98 9.86 -17.90
CA GLY A 291 2.09 10.54 -18.55
C GLY A 291 3.46 9.95 -18.23
N GLY A 292 4.29 9.87 -19.26
CA GLY A 292 5.73 9.70 -19.14
C GLY A 292 6.41 11.04 -18.88
N GLY A 293 7.39 11.01 -18.00
CA GLY A 293 8.41 12.04 -17.82
C GLY A 293 9.60 11.35 -17.15
N GLY A 294 10.85 11.62 -17.46
CA GLY A 294 11.47 12.53 -18.41
C GLY A 294 12.98 12.26 -18.27
N GLY A 295 13.69 12.23 -19.39
CA GLY A 295 15.14 12.14 -19.38
C GLY A 295 15.75 13.46 -18.91
N GLY A 296 16.83 13.36 -18.12
CA GLY A 296 17.77 14.44 -17.87
C GLY A 296 19.17 13.90 -18.13
N GLY A 297 19.77 14.32 -19.23
CA GLY A 297 21.18 14.09 -19.57
C GLY A 297 22.00 15.36 -19.42
N GLY A 298 23.33 15.18 -19.41
CA GLY A 298 24.35 16.24 -19.44
C GLY A 298 24.80 16.64 -18.04
N GLY A 299 26.08 16.65 -17.67
CA GLY A 299 27.31 16.68 -18.45
C GLY A 299 28.22 17.78 -17.88
N GLY A 300 29.52 17.50 -17.75
CA GLY A 300 30.55 18.55 -17.73
C GLY A 300 31.48 18.62 -16.51
N GLY A 301 32.79 18.49 -16.82
CA GLY A 301 33.92 19.16 -16.16
C GLY A 301 34.29 18.66 -14.75
N GLY A 302 35.45 18.07 -14.49
CA GLY A 302 36.78 18.54 -14.87
C GLY A 302 37.27 19.54 -13.83
N SER A 303 38.14 19.11 -12.90
CA SER A 303 39.14 19.92 -12.18
C SER A 303 39.89 19.06 -11.14
N ARG A 304 41.19 18.87 -11.41
CA ARG A 304 42.29 18.39 -10.54
C ARG A 304 42.42 16.90 -10.29
#